data_AF-A0AAD4R8E0-F1
#
_entry.id   AF-A0AAD4R8E0-F1
#
_cell.length_a   1.000
_cell.length_b   1.000
_cell.length_c   1.000
_cell.angle_alpha   90.00
_cell.angle_beta   90.00
_cell.angle_gamma   90.00
#
_symmetry.space_group_name_H-M   'P 1'
#
loop_
_entity.id
_entity.type
_entity.pdbx_description
1 polymer ?
#
loop_
_entity_poly.entity_id
_entity_poly.type
_entity_poly.pdbx_seq_one_letter_code
_entity_poly.pdbx_strand_id
1 'polypeptide(L)'
;MPPAKPKHHLIRDWIKPFPEGIYTTDGKIIFCQPCGKKIQCSIKSHLTQHNESDKHSENFERFQKTATRQQFLAFSQTENVDPFSKDLCNALVGANIPFYNVNNPGLSKMAEIAKVQNGEEAELELAYIQCNFSILPKAITKLESQGLTLSQNLEVLAEVKTAISNAGGHIGQKIQTKLDSVMRNNPGLSKMTEIAKVQNGEEAELEVETMAPQQLSVMKYAPMVNCDVERSFSIYKNILIDNRASFSEVNLEMYIICNYETRE
;
A
#
# COMPACT_ATOMS: atom_id res chain seq x y z
N MET A 1 -57.56 10.56 -14.66
CA MET A 1 -56.79 10.32 -13.41
C MET A 1 -55.56 11.22 -13.44
N PRO A 2 -55.35 12.13 -12.49
CA PRO A 2 -54.17 13.01 -12.50
C PRO A 2 -52.89 12.22 -12.15
N PRO A 3 -51.73 12.55 -12.73
CA PRO A 3 -50.47 11.84 -12.48
C PRO A 3 -49.97 12.07 -11.04
N ALA A 4 -49.47 11.00 -10.41
CA ALA A 4 -49.04 10.99 -9.02
C ALA A 4 -47.85 11.94 -8.76
N LYS A 5 -47.95 12.77 -7.72
CA LYS A 5 -46.91 13.73 -7.31
C LYS A 5 -45.61 13.01 -6.86
N PRO A 6 -44.42 13.57 -7.12
CA PRO A 6 -43.14 12.94 -6.78
C PRO A 6 -42.87 12.91 -5.25
N LYS A 7 -42.53 11.72 -4.73
CA LYS A 7 -42.45 11.36 -3.30
C LYS A 7 -41.12 11.70 -2.60
N HIS A 8 -40.36 12.68 -3.11
CA HIS A 8 -38.99 12.96 -2.68
C HIS A 8 -38.86 13.41 -1.21
N HIS A 9 -39.87 14.10 -0.67
CA HIS A 9 -39.89 14.56 0.72
C HIS A 9 -40.16 13.43 1.72
N LEU A 10 -41.03 12.48 1.36
CA LEU A 10 -41.43 11.35 2.23
C LEU A 10 -40.27 10.41 2.53
N ILE A 11 -39.33 10.24 1.60
CA ILE A 11 -38.15 9.37 1.77
C ILE A 11 -37.25 9.87 2.89
N ARG A 12 -37.05 11.19 3.01
CA ARG A 12 -36.27 11.77 4.12
C ARG A 12 -36.98 11.56 5.46
N ASP A 13 -38.30 11.71 5.50
CA ASP A 13 -39.09 11.46 6.71
C ASP A 13 -39.11 9.98 7.13
N TRP A 14 -38.93 9.05 6.18
CA TRP A 14 -38.81 7.62 6.48
C TRP A 14 -37.45 7.22 7.08
N ILE A 15 -36.38 7.98 6.79
CA ILE A 15 -35.01 7.69 7.26
C ILE A 15 -34.71 8.33 8.62
N LYS A 16 -35.33 9.49 8.93
CA LYS A 16 -35.19 10.19 10.23
C LYS A 16 -35.24 9.33 11.50
N PRO A 17 -36.08 8.29 11.63
CA PRO A 17 -36.11 7.48 12.85
C PRO A 17 -34.91 6.52 13.01
N PHE A 18 -34.02 6.39 12.01
CA PHE A 18 -32.85 5.50 12.07
C PHE A 18 -31.56 6.27 12.39
N PRO A 19 -30.57 5.63 13.04
CA PRO A 19 -29.28 6.26 13.35
C PRO A 19 -28.57 6.86 12.13
N GLU A 20 -27.93 8.02 12.32
CA GLU A 20 -27.20 8.70 11.25
C GLU A 20 -26.06 7.83 10.70
N GLY A 21 -25.95 7.74 9.37
CA GLY A 21 -24.90 7.00 8.67
C GLY A 21 -25.28 5.60 8.15
N ILE A 22 -26.42 5.03 8.57
CA ILE A 22 -26.87 3.71 8.08
C ILE A 22 -27.46 3.80 6.67
N TYR A 23 -28.21 4.87 6.41
CA TYR A 23 -28.93 5.08 5.16
C TYR A 23 -28.50 6.38 4.48
N THR A 24 -28.15 6.29 3.20
CA THR A 24 -27.86 7.47 2.35
C THR A 24 -28.96 7.61 1.31
N THR A 25 -29.41 8.83 1.03
CA THR A 25 -30.44 9.06 0.01
C THR A 25 -30.10 10.20 -0.92
N ASP A 26 -30.27 9.93 -2.23
CA ASP A 26 -30.27 10.91 -3.32
C ASP A 26 -31.71 11.35 -3.66
N GLY A 27 -32.64 11.14 -2.72
CA GLY A 27 -34.04 11.55 -2.80
C GLY A 27 -34.95 10.79 -3.77
N LYS A 28 -34.38 9.85 -4.55
CA LYS A 28 -35.14 8.86 -5.37
C LYS A 28 -34.90 7.41 -4.95
N ILE A 29 -33.76 7.11 -4.34
CA ILE A 29 -33.34 5.75 -3.94
C ILE A 29 -32.75 5.84 -2.53
N ILE A 30 -33.02 4.83 -1.69
CA ILE A 30 -32.36 4.67 -0.39
C ILE A 30 -31.24 3.64 -0.55
N PHE A 31 -30.03 4.01 -0.15
CA PHE A 31 -28.89 3.11 -0.11
C PHE A 31 -28.62 2.69 1.33
N CYS A 32 -28.54 1.37 1.56
CA CYS A 32 -28.19 0.80 2.85
C CYS A 32 -26.68 0.56 2.90
N GLN A 33 -25.97 1.29 3.76
CA GLN A 33 -24.51 1.16 3.91
C GLN A 33 -24.10 -0.22 4.46
N PRO A 34 -24.77 -0.80 5.47
CA PRO A 34 -24.45 -2.15 5.95
C PRO A 34 -24.61 -3.24 4.89
N CYS A 35 -25.63 -3.14 4.03
CA CYS A 35 -25.93 -4.19 3.04
C CYS A 35 -25.30 -3.94 1.66
N GLY A 36 -24.75 -2.75 1.40
CA GLY A 36 -24.20 -2.36 0.09
C GLY A 36 -25.23 -2.37 -1.05
N LYS A 37 -26.54 -2.31 -0.73
CA LYS A 37 -27.63 -2.51 -1.71
C LYS A 37 -28.51 -1.27 -1.84
N LYS A 38 -28.95 -1.02 -3.07
CA LYS A 38 -29.97 -0.02 -3.42
C LYS A 38 -31.34 -0.60 -3.11
N ILE A 39 -32.10 0.05 -2.23
CA ILE A 39 -33.47 -0.32 -1.90
C ILE A 39 -34.40 0.52 -2.79
N GLN A 40 -35.07 -0.14 -3.74
CA GLN A 40 -36.15 0.49 -4.51
C GLN A 40 -37.42 0.51 -3.65
N CYS A 41 -37.54 1.53 -2.80
CA CYS A 41 -38.66 1.68 -1.88
C CYS A 41 -39.70 2.63 -2.50
N SER A 42 -40.78 2.06 -3.03
CA SER A 42 -41.96 2.82 -3.48
C SER A 42 -42.89 3.20 -2.31
N ILE A 43 -42.76 2.52 -1.16
CA ILE A 43 -43.56 2.64 0.07
C ILE A 43 -42.68 2.34 1.30
N LYS A 44 -42.99 2.98 2.46
CA LYS A 44 -42.28 2.83 3.75
C LYS A 44 -42.14 1.37 4.23
N SER A 45 -43.12 0.51 3.95
CA SER A 45 -43.11 -0.91 4.35
C SER A 45 -41.94 -1.70 3.78
N HIS A 46 -41.44 -1.34 2.58
CA HIS A 46 -40.28 -2.00 1.98
C HIS A 46 -38.98 -1.71 2.76
N LEU A 47 -38.90 -0.55 3.40
CA LEU A 47 -37.76 -0.20 4.26
C LEU A 47 -37.84 -0.93 5.60
N THR A 48 -39.05 -1.03 6.18
CA THR A 48 -39.29 -1.80 7.41
C THR A 48 -38.95 -3.28 7.21
N GLN A 49 -39.42 -3.89 6.13
CA GLN A 49 -39.12 -5.29 5.81
C GLN A 49 -37.63 -5.55 5.55
N HIS A 50 -36.90 -4.57 5.00
CA HIS A 50 -35.45 -4.70 4.84
C HIS A 50 -34.73 -4.71 6.20
N ASN A 51 -35.11 -3.82 7.12
CA ASN A 51 -34.55 -3.77 8.47
C ASN A 51 -34.81 -5.05 9.26
N GLU A 52 -35.99 -5.66 9.07
CA GLU A 52 -36.38 -6.91 9.75
C GLU A 52 -35.77 -8.16 9.11
N SER A 53 -35.05 -8.03 7.99
CA SER A 53 -34.43 -9.19 7.35
C SER A 53 -33.20 -9.67 8.14
N ASP A 54 -33.06 -10.99 8.34
CA ASP A 54 -31.91 -11.60 9.03
C ASP A 54 -30.57 -11.18 8.40
N LYS A 55 -30.57 -11.03 7.06
CA LYS A 55 -29.41 -10.55 6.29
C LYS A 55 -29.02 -9.11 6.62
N HIS A 56 -29.98 -8.25 6.98
CA HIS A 56 -29.65 -6.89 7.43
C HIS A 56 -29.06 -6.93 8.84
N SER A 57 -29.64 -7.70 9.76
CA SER A 57 -29.14 -7.81 11.14
C SER A 57 -27.69 -8.33 11.18
N GLU A 58 -27.39 -9.43 10.47
CA GLU A 58 -26.02 -9.98 10.41
C GLU A 58 -25.00 -8.99 9.81
N ASN A 59 -25.39 -8.29 8.74
CA ASN A 59 -24.52 -7.32 8.07
C ASN A 59 -24.36 -6.03 8.89
N PHE A 60 -25.39 -5.62 9.63
CA PHE A 60 -25.35 -4.47 10.54
C PHE A 60 -24.44 -4.74 11.73
N GLU A 61 -24.48 -5.94 12.32
CA GLU A 61 -23.52 -6.34 13.35
C GLU A 61 -22.07 -6.34 12.84
N ARG A 62 -21.83 -6.80 11.61
CA ARG A 62 -20.50 -6.73 10.97
C ARG A 62 -20.09 -5.28 10.68
N PHE A 63 -21.02 -4.43 10.27
CA PHE A 63 -20.78 -3.02 9.99
C PHE A 63 -20.41 -2.23 11.26
N GLN A 64 -21.05 -2.50 12.40
CA GLN A 64 -20.64 -1.89 13.68
C GLN A 64 -19.25 -2.36 14.13
N LYS A 65 -18.95 -3.66 13.98
CA LYS A 65 -17.63 -4.23 14.34
C LYS A 65 -16.48 -3.71 13.46
N THR A 66 -16.78 -3.23 12.25
CA THR A 66 -15.81 -2.68 11.28
C THR A 66 -15.67 -1.15 11.34
N ALA A 67 -16.36 -0.48 12.28
CA ALA A 67 -16.22 0.96 12.49
C ALA A 67 -14.79 1.38 12.93
N THR A 68 -13.97 0.46 13.44
CA THR A 68 -12.51 0.60 13.53
C THR A 68 -11.89 0.27 12.17
N ARG A 69 -12.00 1.19 11.21
CA ARG A 69 -11.54 1.01 9.83
C ARG A 69 -10.03 0.78 9.74
N GLN A 70 -9.62 -0.39 9.25
CA GLN A 70 -8.56 -0.45 8.24
C GLN A 70 -9.11 0.18 6.95
N GLN A 71 -8.42 1.20 6.45
CA GLN A 71 -8.80 1.90 5.23
C GLN A 71 -8.39 1.07 4.01
N PHE A 72 -9.37 0.49 3.32
CA PHE A 72 -9.20 0.03 1.95
C PHE A 72 -9.79 1.07 0.99
N LEU A 73 -9.09 1.29 -0.12
CA LEU A 73 -9.20 2.34 -1.12
C LEU A 73 -10.64 2.83 -1.40
N ALA A 74 -11.00 4.00 -0.85
CA ALA A 74 -12.11 4.81 -1.30
C ALA A 74 -11.56 6.16 -1.78
N PHE A 75 -11.79 6.45 -3.06
CA PHE A 75 -11.76 7.74 -3.73
C PHE A 75 -10.83 8.79 -3.11
N SER A 76 -9.69 9.04 -3.77
CA SER A 76 -8.79 10.15 -3.48
C SER A 76 -9.56 11.48 -3.43
N GLN A 77 -10.06 11.85 -2.25
CA GLN A 77 -9.90 13.21 -1.81
C GLN A 77 -8.40 13.34 -1.60
N THR A 78 -7.77 14.15 -2.44
CA THR A 78 -6.38 14.54 -2.25
C THR A 78 -6.29 15.23 -0.89
N GLU A 79 -5.94 14.48 0.16
CA GLU A 79 -5.43 15.03 1.42
C GLU A 79 -3.99 15.52 1.22
N ASN A 80 -3.84 16.38 0.22
CA ASN A 80 -2.69 17.21 -0.02
C ASN A 80 -3.19 18.53 -0.60
N VAL A 81 -4.30 19.06 -0.04
CA VAL A 81 -4.58 20.48 -0.20
C VAL A 81 -3.58 21.17 0.71
N ASP A 82 -2.50 21.62 0.09
CA ASP A 82 -1.45 22.42 0.68
C ASP A 82 -2.06 23.45 1.67
N PRO A 83 -1.56 23.54 2.92
CA PRO A 83 -2.11 24.42 3.96
C PRO A 83 -2.27 25.87 3.48
N PHE A 84 -1.33 26.33 2.65
CA PHE A 84 -1.38 27.66 2.05
C PHE A 84 -2.59 27.84 1.12
N SER A 85 -2.91 26.86 0.30
CA SER A 85 -4.09 26.89 -0.58
C SER A 85 -5.41 26.99 0.20
N LYS A 86 -5.49 26.33 1.36
CA LYS A 86 -6.65 26.40 2.25
C LYS A 86 -6.75 27.77 2.94
N ASP A 87 -5.64 28.30 3.45
CA ASP A 87 -5.59 29.60 4.12
C ASP A 87 -5.85 30.76 3.16
N LEU A 88 -5.33 30.67 1.93
CA LEU A 88 -5.61 31.64 0.87
C LEU A 88 -7.10 31.65 0.50
N CYS A 89 -7.73 30.48 0.36
CA CYS A 89 -9.17 30.40 0.11
C CYS A 89 -9.99 31.02 1.24
N ASN A 90 -9.62 30.75 2.50
CA ASN A 90 -10.29 31.32 3.66
C ASN A 90 -10.15 32.85 3.71
N ALA A 91 -8.97 33.39 3.41
CA ALA A 91 -8.73 34.83 3.38
C ALA A 91 -9.53 35.54 2.27
N LEU A 92 -9.59 34.94 1.08
CA LEU A 92 -10.35 35.48 -0.06
C LEU A 92 -11.86 35.48 0.19
N VAL A 93 -12.38 34.40 0.77
CA VAL A 93 -13.80 34.31 1.17
C VAL A 93 -14.09 35.31 2.29
N GLY A 94 -13.20 35.44 3.28
CA GLY A 94 -13.33 36.43 4.36
C GLY A 94 -13.32 37.88 3.88
N ALA A 95 -12.59 38.18 2.81
CA ALA A 95 -12.54 39.49 2.17
C ALA A 95 -13.68 39.73 1.15
N ASN A 96 -14.59 38.76 0.97
CA ASN A 96 -15.66 38.77 -0.02
C ASN A 96 -15.17 39.01 -1.47
N ILE A 97 -13.99 38.46 -1.80
CA ILE A 97 -13.37 38.59 -3.12
C ILE A 97 -13.83 37.41 -3.99
N PRO A 98 -14.55 37.66 -5.10
CA PRO A 98 -14.96 36.61 -6.01
C PRO A 98 -13.77 35.90 -6.66
N PHE A 99 -13.84 34.57 -6.79
CA PHE A 99 -12.75 33.73 -7.32
C PHE A 99 -12.24 34.12 -8.73
N TYR A 100 -13.04 34.81 -9.55
CA TYR A 100 -12.60 35.28 -10.86
C TYR A 100 -11.52 36.39 -10.77
N ASN A 101 -11.42 37.09 -9.65
CA ASN A 101 -10.38 38.09 -9.38
C ASN A 101 -9.05 37.47 -8.90
N VAL A 102 -9.04 36.17 -8.60
CA VAL A 102 -7.85 35.44 -8.12
C VAL A 102 -6.87 35.16 -9.25
N ASN A 103 -7.34 35.19 -10.50
CA ASN A 103 -6.49 35.10 -11.69
C ASN A 103 -5.79 36.45 -11.99
N ASN A 104 -5.17 37.04 -10.96
CA ASN A 104 -4.38 38.25 -11.05
C ASN A 104 -2.89 37.86 -11.14
N PRO A 105 -2.11 38.42 -12.08
CA PRO A 105 -0.68 38.10 -12.20
C PRO A 105 0.12 38.39 -10.92
N GLY A 106 -0.31 39.34 -10.08
CA GLY A 106 0.29 39.58 -8.76
C GLY A 106 0.05 38.45 -7.75
N LEU A 107 -1.12 37.79 -7.80
CA LEU A 107 -1.46 36.61 -6.98
C LEU A 107 -0.69 35.36 -7.43
N SER A 108 -0.51 35.19 -8.75
CA SER A 108 0.36 34.13 -9.27
C SER A 108 1.82 34.33 -8.85
N LYS A 109 2.32 35.56 -8.92
CA LYS A 109 3.70 35.88 -8.55
C LYS A 109 3.97 35.71 -7.06
N MET A 110 3.01 36.03 -6.18
CA MET A 110 3.17 35.77 -4.74
C MET A 110 3.11 34.27 -4.39
N ALA A 111 2.32 33.48 -5.11
CA ALA A 111 2.31 32.02 -4.95
C ALA A 111 3.63 31.38 -5.43
N GLU A 112 4.24 31.91 -6.49
CA GLU A 112 5.60 31.52 -6.91
C GLU A 112 6.65 31.90 -5.85
N ILE A 113 6.60 33.11 -5.29
CA ILE A 113 7.51 33.54 -4.22
C ILE A 113 7.37 32.67 -2.97
N ALA A 114 6.14 32.29 -2.59
CA ALA A 114 5.88 31.38 -1.47
C ALA A 114 6.43 29.95 -1.74
N LYS A 115 6.41 29.48 -3.00
CA LYS A 115 7.09 28.23 -3.39
C LYS A 115 8.60 28.34 -3.33
N VAL A 116 9.19 29.50 -3.66
CA VAL A 116 10.63 29.74 -3.58
C VAL A 116 11.12 29.76 -2.12
N GLN A 117 10.34 30.31 -1.18
CA GLN A 117 10.71 30.36 0.23
C GLN A 117 10.77 29.00 0.94
N ASN A 118 10.02 27.99 0.47
CA ASN A 118 10.11 26.60 0.95
C ASN A 118 10.86 25.68 -0.05
N GLY A 119 11.17 26.18 -1.25
CA GLY A 119 11.70 25.39 -2.37
C GLY A 119 13.22 25.23 -2.32
N GLU A 120 13.95 26.27 -1.90
CA GLU A 120 15.43 26.22 -1.87
C GLU A 120 15.95 25.16 -0.87
N GLU A 121 15.35 25.05 0.31
CA GLU A 121 15.73 24.03 1.31
C GLU A 121 15.39 22.61 0.83
N ALA A 122 14.20 22.42 0.24
CA ALA A 122 13.79 21.14 -0.32
C ALA A 122 14.66 20.71 -1.52
N GLU A 123 15.09 21.65 -2.36
CA GLU A 123 16.01 21.39 -3.47
C GLU A 123 17.39 20.92 -2.99
N LEU A 124 17.89 21.51 -1.89
CA LEU A 124 19.14 21.09 -1.26
C LEU A 124 19.03 19.69 -0.64
N GLU A 125 17.91 19.37 0.01
CA GLU A 125 17.64 18.02 0.54
C GLU A 125 17.52 16.97 -0.59
N LEU A 126 16.83 17.30 -1.69
CA LEU A 126 16.74 16.45 -2.87
C LEU A 126 18.11 16.23 -3.51
N ALA A 127 18.92 17.28 -3.63
CA ALA A 127 20.29 17.18 -4.12
C ALA A 127 21.12 16.23 -3.23
N TYR A 128 20.99 16.33 -1.90
CA TYR A 128 21.64 15.41 -0.98
C TYR A 128 21.18 13.96 -1.18
N ILE A 129 19.87 13.72 -1.33
CA ILE A 129 19.33 12.38 -1.58
C ILE A 129 19.86 11.81 -2.90
N GLN A 130 19.87 12.61 -3.96
CA GLN A 130 20.29 12.15 -5.28
C GLN A 130 21.80 11.85 -5.34
N CYS A 131 22.63 12.65 -4.67
CA CYS A 131 24.08 12.41 -4.60
C CYS A 131 24.44 11.17 -3.78
N ASN A 132 23.76 10.93 -2.65
CA ASN A 132 24.18 9.90 -1.69
C ASN A 132 23.38 8.59 -1.80
N PHE A 133 22.12 8.63 -2.25
CA PHE A 133 21.21 7.49 -2.20
C PHE A 133 20.62 7.09 -3.57
N SER A 134 21.13 7.63 -4.68
CA SER A 134 20.73 7.20 -6.03
C SER A 134 21.09 5.75 -6.37
N ILE A 135 21.91 5.10 -5.54
CA ILE A 135 22.19 3.67 -5.61
C ILE A 135 20.98 2.82 -5.17
N LEU A 136 20.13 3.31 -4.28
CA LEU A 136 19.01 2.54 -3.72
C LEU A 136 18.02 2.09 -4.79
N PRO A 137 17.49 2.96 -5.68
CA PRO A 137 16.58 2.52 -6.73
C PRO A 137 17.21 1.49 -7.66
N LYS A 138 18.50 1.65 -7.99
CA LYS A 138 19.23 0.71 -8.85
C LYS A 138 19.40 -0.65 -8.19
N ALA A 139 19.77 -0.66 -6.91
CA ALA A 139 19.93 -1.87 -6.13
C ALA A 139 18.59 -2.60 -5.93
N ILE A 140 17.51 -1.89 -5.62
CA ILE A 140 16.16 -2.46 -5.51
C ILE A 140 15.75 -3.12 -6.84
N THR A 141 15.88 -2.40 -7.95
CA THR A 141 15.54 -2.95 -9.28
C THR A 141 16.38 -4.19 -9.62
N LYS A 142 17.67 -4.19 -9.24
CA LYS A 142 18.56 -5.32 -9.45
C LYS A 142 18.17 -6.52 -8.57
N LEU A 143 17.86 -6.31 -7.30
CA LEU A 143 17.42 -7.37 -6.38
C LEU A 143 16.04 -7.94 -6.75
N GLU A 144 15.19 -7.15 -7.40
CA GLU A 144 13.90 -7.60 -7.94
C GLU A 144 14.04 -8.41 -9.24
N SER A 145 15.20 -8.35 -9.91
CA SER A 145 15.42 -9.14 -11.12
C SER A 145 15.72 -10.61 -10.77
N GLN A 146 15.21 -11.53 -11.59
CA GLN A 146 15.45 -12.95 -11.43
C GLN A 146 16.74 -13.37 -12.15
N GLY A 147 17.32 -14.50 -11.75
CA GLY A 147 18.54 -15.06 -12.36
C GLY A 147 19.85 -14.63 -11.71
N LEU A 148 19.82 -13.74 -10.72
CA LEU A 148 21.00 -13.44 -9.90
C LEU A 148 21.28 -14.58 -8.91
N THR A 149 22.55 -14.93 -8.78
CA THR A 149 22.95 -15.89 -7.73
C THR A 149 22.84 -15.23 -6.36
N LEU A 150 22.75 -16.07 -5.33
CA LEU A 150 22.70 -15.59 -3.96
C LEU A 150 23.93 -14.73 -3.59
N SER A 151 25.12 -15.13 -4.08
CA SER A 151 26.35 -14.35 -3.93
C SER A 151 26.28 -12.97 -4.59
N GLN A 152 25.75 -12.88 -5.80
CA GLN A 152 25.54 -11.60 -6.50
C GLN A 152 24.53 -10.70 -5.78
N ASN A 153 23.46 -11.27 -5.22
CA ASN A 153 22.49 -10.51 -4.43
C ASN A 153 23.13 -9.92 -3.16
N LEU A 154 23.99 -10.69 -2.48
CA LEU A 154 24.74 -10.22 -1.31
C LEU A 154 25.78 -9.15 -1.67
N GLU A 155 26.39 -9.25 -2.85
CA GLU A 155 27.31 -8.21 -3.37
C GLU A 155 26.58 -6.87 -3.56
N VAL A 156 25.39 -6.88 -4.17
CA VAL A 156 24.55 -5.67 -4.29
C VAL A 156 24.22 -5.07 -2.93
N LEU A 157 23.94 -5.91 -1.94
CA LEU A 157 23.68 -5.45 -0.57
C LEU A 157 24.93 -4.82 0.07
N ALA A 158 26.11 -5.40 -0.18
CA ALA A 158 27.39 -4.87 0.28
C ALA A 158 27.73 -3.53 -0.37
N GLU A 159 27.45 -3.37 -1.67
CA GLU A 159 27.60 -2.10 -2.40
C GLU A 159 26.72 -1.00 -1.77
N VAL A 160 25.45 -1.31 -1.49
CA VAL A 160 24.51 -0.38 -0.84
C VAL A 160 25.00 0.00 0.56
N LYS A 161 25.46 -0.99 1.35
CA LYS A 161 25.99 -0.74 2.70
C LYS A 161 27.21 0.18 2.66
N THR A 162 28.10 -0.02 1.70
CA THR A 162 29.29 0.81 1.50
C THR A 162 28.91 2.23 1.09
N ALA A 163 27.97 2.39 0.15
CA ALA A 163 27.49 3.69 -0.28
C ALA A 163 26.81 4.48 0.85
N ILE A 164 25.98 3.83 1.66
CA ILE A 164 25.33 4.46 2.82
C ILE A 164 26.35 4.84 3.90
N SER A 165 27.38 4.02 4.10
CA SER A 165 28.46 4.33 5.05
C SER A 165 29.30 5.54 4.62
N ASN A 166 29.40 5.79 3.31
CA ASN A 166 30.08 6.96 2.75
C ASN A 166 29.19 8.23 2.79
N ALA A 167 27.88 8.10 3.01
CA ALA A 167 26.98 9.25 3.14
C ALA A 167 27.27 9.99 4.46
N GLY A 168 28.02 11.10 4.35
CA GLY A 168 28.38 11.93 5.50
C GLY A 168 27.21 12.74 6.06
N GLY A 169 27.39 13.23 7.29
CA GLY A 169 26.43 14.12 7.95
C GLY A 169 25.38 13.40 8.80
N HIS A 170 24.57 14.20 9.51
CA HIS A 170 23.61 13.69 10.50
C HIS A 170 22.47 12.85 9.87
N ILE A 171 22.09 13.14 8.61
CA ILE A 171 21.08 12.37 7.87
C ILE A 171 21.63 11.00 7.47
N GLY A 172 22.83 10.96 6.88
CA GLY A 172 23.52 9.72 6.52
C GLY A 172 23.72 8.80 7.72
N GLN A 173 24.16 9.34 8.86
CA GLN A 173 24.30 8.57 10.11
C GLN A 173 22.98 7.97 10.61
N LYS A 174 21.86 8.72 10.52
CA LYS A 174 20.53 8.20 10.88
C LYS A 174 20.14 7.03 9.97
N ILE A 175 20.37 7.15 8.66
CA ILE A 175 20.05 6.12 7.68
C ILE A 175 20.94 4.89 7.88
N GLN A 176 22.25 5.07 8.12
CA GLN A 176 23.18 3.99 8.41
C GLN A 176 22.75 3.22 9.68
N THR A 177 22.43 3.94 10.76
CA THR A 177 21.95 3.33 12.01
C THR A 177 20.68 2.50 11.76
N LYS A 178 19.76 3.02 10.94
CA LYS A 178 18.54 2.31 10.56
C LYS A 178 18.87 1.06 9.74
N LEU A 179 19.77 1.16 8.76
CA LEU A 179 20.20 0.03 7.95
C LEU A 179 20.80 -1.08 8.82
N ASP A 180 21.76 -0.75 9.69
CA ASP A 180 22.41 -1.72 10.56
C ASP A 180 21.41 -2.39 11.52
N SER A 181 20.44 -1.62 12.03
CA SER A 181 19.36 -2.19 12.85
C SER A 181 18.49 -3.16 12.06
N VAL A 182 18.14 -2.86 10.81
CA VAL A 182 17.33 -3.75 9.97
C VAL A 182 18.10 -5.02 9.64
N MET A 183 19.40 -4.91 9.32
CA MET A 183 20.24 -6.07 9.00
C MET A 183 20.44 -6.99 10.21
N ARG A 184 20.69 -6.41 11.40
CA ARG A 184 20.87 -7.19 12.63
C ARG A 184 19.60 -7.93 13.07
N ASN A 185 18.44 -7.31 12.84
CA ASN A 185 17.15 -7.90 13.21
C ASN A 185 16.61 -8.89 12.17
N ASN A 186 17.37 -9.18 11.10
CA ASN A 186 16.97 -10.12 10.06
C ASN A 186 17.74 -11.44 10.18
N PRO A 187 17.23 -12.44 10.92
CA PRO A 187 17.87 -13.75 11.03
C PRO A 187 17.91 -14.51 9.69
N GLY A 188 16.98 -14.22 8.78
CA GLY A 188 16.97 -14.80 7.44
C GLY A 188 18.22 -14.42 6.66
N LEU A 189 18.60 -13.15 6.69
CA LEU A 189 19.80 -12.66 6.02
C LEU A 189 21.08 -13.36 6.51
N SER A 190 21.18 -13.65 7.81
CA SER A 190 22.31 -14.39 8.37
C SER A 190 22.41 -15.79 7.75
N LYS A 191 21.30 -16.53 7.71
CA LYS A 191 21.25 -17.87 7.11
C LYS A 191 21.60 -17.84 5.63
N MET A 192 21.05 -16.88 4.88
CA MET A 192 21.34 -16.70 3.45
C MET A 192 22.83 -16.42 3.21
N THR A 193 23.47 -15.65 4.08
CA THR A 193 24.90 -15.37 3.99
C THR A 193 25.73 -16.64 4.16
N GLU A 194 25.40 -17.48 5.15
CA GLU A 194 26.11 -18.73 5.35
C GLU A 194 25.88 -19.73 4.21
N ILE A 195 24.66 -19.79 3.64
CA ILE A 195 24.38 -20.64 2.47
C ILE A 195 25.23 -20.20 1.28
N ALA A 196 25.36 -18.89 1.07
CA ALA A 196 26.20 -18.35 0.01
C ALA A 196 27.68 -18.70 0.19
N LYS A 197 28.19 -18.67 1.43
CA LYS A 197 29.57 -19.10 1.76
C LYS A 197 29.79 -20.56 1.36
N VAL A 198 28.88 -21.46 1.76
CA VAL A 198 28.98 -22.89 1.38
C VAL A 198 28.96 -23.06 -0.15
N GLN A 199 28.07 -22.34 -0.84
CA GLN A 199 27.99 -22.39 -2.31
C GLN A 199 29.26 -21.89 -3.01
N ASN A 200 30.00 -20.97 -2.38
CA ASN A 200 31.28 -20.46 -2.88
C ASN A 200 32.51 -21.29 -2.40
N GLY A 201 32.31 -22.30 -1.55
CA GLY A 201 33.39 -23.11 -0.98
C GLY A 201 34.15 -22.45 0.18
N GLU A 202 33.55 -21.45 0.83
CA GLU A 202 34.07 -20.80 2.03
C GLU A 202 33.67 -21.55 3.31
N GLU A 203 34.40 -21.31 4.40
CA GLU A 203 34.05 -21.84 5.73
C GLU A 203 32.78 -21.16 6.25
N ALA A 204 31.77 -21.97 6.57
CA ALA A 204 30.46 -21.51 7.02
C ALA A 204 30.08 -22.18 8.34
N GLU A 205 29.44 -21.43 9.22
CA GLU A 205 28.95 -21.91 10.53
C GLU A 205 27.50 -22.38 10.43
N LEU A 206 27.18 -23.14 9.37
CA LEU A 206 25.87 -23.78 9.23
C LEU A 206 25.84 -25.06 10.06
N GLU A 207 24.90 -25.12 11.00
CA GLU A 207 24.58 -26.36 11.69
C GLU A 207 24.13 -27.41 10.66
N VAL A 208 24.90 -28.51 10.56
CA VAL A 208 24.73 -29.59 9.56
C VAL A 208 23.35 -30.27 9.63
N GLU A 209 22.64 -30.17 10.76
CA GLU A 209 21.28 -30.69 10.94
C GLU A 209 20.19 -29.81 10.32
N THR A 210 20.51 -28.59 9.89
CA THR A 210 19.48 -27.63 9.45
C THR A 210 19.03 -27.79 8.00
N MET A 211 19.90 -28.27 7.08
CA MET A 211 19.58 -28.41 5.66
C MET A 211 20.36 -29.54 4.99
N ALA A 212 19.69 -30.34 4.15
CA ALA A 212 20.35 -31.37 3.35
C ALA A 212 21.20 -30.74 2.21
N PRO A 213 22.30 -31.37 1.77
CA PRO A 213 23.15 -30.85 0.68
C PRO A 213 22.38 -30.51 -0.61
N GLN A 214 21.34 -31.28 -0.91
CA GLN A 214 20.46 -31.05 -2.05
C GLN A 214 19.71 -29.72 -1.93
N GLN A 215 19.24 -29.37 -0.72
CA GLN A 215 18.53 -28.12 -0.48
C GLN A 215 19.48 -26.92 -0.63
N LEU A 216 20.72 -27.04 -0.15
CA LEU A 216 21.74 -25.99 -0.32
C LEU A 216 22.06 -25.72 -1.80
N SER A 217 22.10 -26.78 -2.62
CA SER A 217 22.34 -26.68 -4.07
C SER A 217 21.23 -25.91 -4.77
N VAL A 218 19.98 -26.16 -4.40
CA VAL A 218 18.80 -25.51 -5.00
C VAL A 218 18.69 -24.02 -4.63
N MET A 219 19.25 -23.60 -3.49
CA MET A 219 19.21 -22.20 -3.08
C MET A 219 20.15 -21.27 -3.88
N LYS A 220 20.81 -21.76 -4.94
CA LYS A 220 21.79 -20.99 -5.71
C LYS A 220 21.24 -19.67 -6.25
N TYR A 221 19.97 -19.66 -6.64
CA TYR A 221 19.30 -18.48 -7.20
C TYR A 221 18.25 -17.90 -6.25
N ALA A 222 18.22 -18.30 -4.98
CA ALA A 222 17.15 -17.93 -4.07
C ALA A 222 16.95 -16.40 -3.95
N PRO A 223 15.68 -15.90 -3.99
CA PRO A 223 15.38 -14.49 -3.87
C PRO A 223 15.73 -13.95 -2.49
N MET A 224 16.30 -12.75 -2.45
CA MET A 224 16.60 -12.01 -1.21
C MET A 224 15.53 -10.98 -0.85
N VAL A 225 14.64 -10.65 -1.79
CA VAL A 225 13.53 -9.71 -1.59
C VAL A 225 12.20 -10.44 -1.72
N ASN A 226 11.22 -10.00 -0.92
CA ASN A 226 9.85 -10.50 -1.02
C ASN A 226 9.03 -9.73 -2.07
N CYS A 227 9.57 -8.71 -2.76
CA CYS A 227 8.81 -7.91 -3.73
C CYS A 227 8.17 -8.74 -4.87
N ASP A 228 8.61 -9.98 -5.07
CA ASP A 228 7.94 -10.90 -5.97
C ASP A 228 6.49 -11.17 -5.52
N VAL A 229 6.11 -11.12 -4.22
CA VAL A 229 4.78 -11.61 -3.78
C VAL A 229 3.62 -10.98 -4.56
N GLU A 230 3.63 -9.68 -4.90
CA GLU A 230 2.53 -9.04 -5.65
C GLU A 230 2.35 -9.56 -7.08
N ARG A 231 3.45 -9.79 -7.81
CA ARG A 231 3.41 -10.37 -9.17
C ARG A 231 3.34 -11.90 -9.13
N SER A 232 3.79 -12.49 -8.03
CA SER A 232 3.92 -13.90 -7.75
C SER A 232 2.64 -14.53 -7.22
N PHE A 233 1.73 -13.76 -6.60
CA PHE A 233 0.38 -14.21 -6.27
C PHE A 233 -0.41 -14.65 -7.52
N SER A 234 -0.10 -14.13 -8.71
CA SER A 234 -0.67 -14.65 -9.96
C SER A 234 -0.06 -15.99 -10.39
N ILE A 235 1.23 -16.22 -10.13
CA ILE A 235 1.93 -17.49 -10.43
C ILE A 235 1.46 -18.59 -9.48
N TYR A 236 1.40 -18.26 -8.18
CA TYR A 236 0.97 -19.13 -7.11
C TYR A 236 -0.55 -19.16 -6.93
N LYS A 237 -1.29 -18.50 -7.82
CA LYS A 237 -2.76 -18.54 -7.82
C LYS A 237 -3.26 -19.98 -7.83
N ASN A 238 -2.60 -20.87 -8.58
CA ASN A 238 -2.94 -22.29 -8.64
C ASN A 238 -2.67 -23.05 -7.33
N ILE A 239 -1.76 -22.56 -6.48
CA ILE A 239 -1.50 -23.09 -5.14
C ILE A 239 -2.56 -22.56 -4.15
N LEU A 240 -3.02 -21.32 -4.34
CA LEU A 240 -3.85 -20.58 -3.38
C LEU A 240 -5.37 -20.65 -3.66
N ILE A 241 -5.82 -21.11 -4.83
CA ILE A 241 -7.25 -21.33 -5.12
C ILE A 241 -7.69 -22.65 -4.48
N ASP A 242 -8.89 -22.68 -3.88
CA ASP A 242 -9.55 -23.86 -3.28
C ASP A 242 -9.73 -25.08 -4.21
N ASN A 243 -9.41 -24.95 -5.50
CA ASN A 243 -9.47 -26.03 -6.47
C ASN A 243 -8.21 -26.91 -6.32
N ARG A 244 -8.34 -27.87 -5.41
CA ARG A 244 -7.32 -28.76 -4.85
C ARG A 244 -6.41 -29.42 -5.89
N ALA A 245 -5.26 -28.82 -6.18
CA ALA A 245 -4.06 -29.63 -6.40
C ALA A 245 -3.58 -30.05 -5.01
N SER A 246 -3.72 -31.33 -4.66
CA SER A 246 -3.14 -31.86 -3.42
C SER A 246 -1.63 -31.97 -3.60
N PHE A 247 -0.91 -30.86 -3.38
CA PHE A 247 0.53 -30.92 -3.29
C PHE A 247 0.92 -31.64 -1.99
N SER A 248 1.81 -32.61 -2.09
CA SER A 248 2.63 -32.99 -0.94
C SER A 248 3.59 -31.83 -0.63
N GLU A 249 4.13 -31.78 0.59
CA GLU A 249 5.12 -30.77 0.99
C GLU A 249 6.30 -30.72 0.01
N VAL A 250 6.80 -31.90 -0.38
CA VAL A 250 7.88 -32.04 -1.37
C VAL A 250 7.46 -31.49 -2.74
N ASN A 251 6.24 -31.79 -3.21
CA ASN A 251 5.79 -31.30 -4.52
C ASN A 251 5.54 -29.79 -4.52
N LEU A 252 5.10 -29.23 -3.38
CA LEU A 252 4.92 -27.80 -3.21
C LEU A 252 6.26 -27.06 -3.24
N GLU A 253 7.25 -27.58 -2.50
CA GLU A 253 8.62 -27.09 -2.49
C GLU A 253 9.19 -27.08 -3.93
N MET A 254 9.13 -28.21 -4.62
CA MET A 254 9.61 -28.32 -6.01
C MET A 254 8.87 -27.38 -6.97
N TYR A 255 7.56 -27.22 -6.83
CA TYR A 255 6.79 -26.31 -7.67
C TYR A 255 7.24 -24.85 -7.48
N ILE A 256 7.47 -24.42 -6.24
CA ILE A 256 7.95 -23.07 -5.93
C ILE A 256 9.34 -22.85 -6.52
N ILE A 257 10.25 -23.82 -6.33
CA ILE A 257 11.61 -23.79 -6.89
C ILE A 257 11.58 -23.67 -8.41
N CYS A 258 10.88 -24.58 -9.08
CA CYS A 258 10.84 -24.62 -10.55
C CYS A 258 10.27 -23.32 -11.12
N ASN A 259 9.19 -22.76 -10.56
CA ASN A 259 8.62 -21.51 -11.06
C ASN A 259 9.57 -20.32 -10.91
N TYR A 260 10.45 -20.36 -9.91
CA TYR A 260 11.43 -19.31 -9.69
C TYR A 260 12.66 -19.48 -10.60
N GLU A 261 13.10 -20.71 -10.86
CA GLU A 261 14.27 -21.00 -11.69
C GLU A 261 13.99 -20.94 -13.22
N THR A 262 12.75 -21.12 -13.66
CA THR A 262 12.42 -21.31 -15.10
C THR A 262 11.94 -20.07 -15.86
N ARG A 263 12.07 -18.87 -15.30
CA ARG A 263 11.70 -17.62 -16.00
C ARG A 263 12.88 -17.12 -16.84
N GLU A 264 13.01 -17.68 -18.04
CA GLU A 264 13.64 -17.02 -19.19
C GLU A 264 12.72 -15.95 -19.79
#